data_AF-A0A397IJQ5-F1
#
_entry.id   AF-A0A397IJQ5-F1
#
_cell.length_a   1.000
_cell.length_b   1.000
_cell.length_c   1.000
_cell.angle_alpha   90.00
_cell.angle_beta   90.00
_cell.angle_gamma   90.00
#
_symmetry.space_group_name_H-M   'P 1'
#
loop_
_entity.id
_entity.type
_entity.pdbx_description
1 polymer ?
#
loop_
_entity_poly.entity_id
_entity_poly.type
_entity_poly.pdbx_seq_one_letter_code
_entity_poly.pdbx_strand_id
1 'polypeptide(L)'
;MKKTITNFELTVNLVLQKLNTPLTSFYPVFQQAYYVTYKKLENHILQHPACSLFKVVQIFDPRFLTLTITNRNIYSYQIIRELVNPSTCLIQEWSIYININLNTVEFTDLNEFWDKVSLQLSFLKKIACNYIWLPISSYVVERSFSAYNKILDDDKQNLSKESLKFLTMMYFNNQNSG
;
A
#
# COMPACT_ATOMS: atom_id res chain seq x y z
N MET A 1 -17.35 -8.27 9.17
CA MET A 1 -18.46 -7.49 9.77
C MET A 1 -18.85 -6.40 8.76
N LYS A 2 -19.96 -6.57 8.01
CA LYS A 2 -20.42 -5.61 6.99
C LYS A 2 -20.82 -4.31 7.69
N LYS A 3 -20.01 -3.24 7.57
CA LYS A 3 -20.49 -1.88 7.83
C LYS A 3 -21.47 -1.53 6.70
N THR A 4 -22.73 -1.87 6.91
CA THR A 4 -23.82 -1.51 6.01
C THR A 4 -23.96 0.01 5.94
N ILE A 5 -24.23 0.50 4.73
CA ILE A 5 -24.45 1.90 4.33
C ILE A 5 -25.31 2.69 5.34
N THR A 6 -26.21 2.01 6.05
CA THR A 6 -27.05 2.53 7.14
C THR A 6 -26.31 3.24 8.26
N ASN A 7 -25.07 2.86 8.60
CA ASN A 7 -24.38 3.45 9.76
C ASN A 7 -23.77 4.85 9.44
N PHE A 8 -23.37 5.07 8.18
CA PHE A 8 -22.84 6.35 7.75
C PHE A 8 -23.95 7.41 7.67
N GLU A 9 -25.09 7.04 7.10
CA GLU A 9 -26.24 7.92 6.94
C GLU A 9 -26.81 8.38 8.29
N LEU A 10 -26.90 7.47 9.27
CA LEU A 10 -27.25 7.82 10.66
C LEU A 10 -26.26 8.80 11.28
N THR A 11 -24.96 8.59 11.06
CA THR A 11 -23.92 9.48 11.60
C THR A 11 -24.00 10.87 11.00
N VAL A 12 -24.22 10.97 9.67
CA VAL A 12 -24.39 12.26 8.98
C VAL A 12 -25.62 12.99 9.49
N ASN A 13 -26.76 12.29 9.65
CA ASN A 13 -27.99 12.89 10.15
C ASN A 13 -27.85 13.43 11.59
N LEU A 14 -27.13 12.71 12.47
CA LEU A 14 -26.84 13.18 13.83
C LEU A 14 -25.97 14.45 13.83
N VAL A 15 -24.97 14.51 12.95
CA VAL A 15 -24.11 15.70 12.80
C VAL A 15 -24.90 16.90 12.30
N LEU A 16 -25.78 16.70 11.31
CA LEU A 16 -26.64 17.75 10.76
C LEU A 16 -27.64 18.30 11.79
N GLN A 17 -28.23 17.41 12.59
CA GLN A 17 -29.10 17.81 13.71
C GLN A 17 -28.33 18.63 14.74
N LYS A 18 -27.12 18.20 15.12
CA LYS A 18 -26.28 18.90 16.10
C LYS A 18 -25.82 20.27 15.62
N LEU A 19 -25.56 20.42 14.33
CA LEU A 19 -25.12 21.67 13.71
C LEU A 19 -26.31 22.54 13.24
N ASN A 20 -27.54 22.09 13.49
CA ASN A 20 -28.80 22.74 13.07
C ASN A 20 -28.79 23.17 11.60
N THR A 21 -28.18 22.35 10.73
CA THR A 21 -27.89 22.69 9.34
C THR A 21 -28.65 21.74 8.41
N PRO A 22 -29.38 22.26 7.41
CA PRO A 22 -30.09 21.40 6.47
C PRO A 22 -29.09 20.63 5.60
N LEU A 23 -29.42 19.38 5.28
CA LEU A 23 -28.58 18.50 4.43
C LEU A 23 -28.17 19.17 3.10
N THR A 24 -29.05 19.99 2.53
CA THR A 24 -28.81 20.78 1.31
C THR A 24 -27.66 21.78 1.44
N SER A 25 -27.41 22.31 2.64
CA SER A 25 -26.28 23.20 2.93
C SER A 25 -24.97 22.45 3.20
N PHE A 26 -25.05 21.15 3.54
CA PHE A 26 -23.91 20.31 3.84
C PHE A 26 -23.26 19.73 2.58
N TYR A 27 -24.06 19.41 1.55
CA TYR A 27 -23.55 18.87 0.29
C TYR A 27 -22.43 19.72 -0.34
N PRO A 28 -22.58 21.06 -0.49
CA PRO A 28 -21.51 21.90 -1.03
C PRO A 28 -20.24 21.88 -0.17
N VAL A 29 -20.39 21.89 1.16
CA VAL A 29 -19.25 21.85 2.09
C VAL A 29 -18.50 20.52 1.97
N PHE A 30 -19.23 19.40 1.92
CA PHE A 30 -18.64 18.08 1.75
C PHE A 30 -17.98 17.94 0.38
N GLN A 31 -18.62 18.39 -0.70
CA GLN A 31 -18.04 18.40 -2.04
C GLN A 31 -16.75 19.23 -2.09
N GLN A 32 -16.73 20.39 -1.45
CA GLN A 32 -15.54 21.24 -1.39
C GLN A 32 -14.41 20.59 -0.58
N ALA A 33 -14.73 20.01 0.59
CA ALA A 33 -13.75 19.31 1.42
C ALA A 33 -13.18 18.08 0.71
N TYR A 34 -14.04 17.29 0.05
CA TYR A 34 -13.63 16.17 -0.79
C TYR A 34 -12.72 16.64 -1.92
N TYR A 35 -13.10 17.69 -2.65
CA TYR A 35 -12.31 18.24 -3.74
C TYR A 35 -10.93 18.73 -3.29
N VAL A 36 -10.86 19.49 -2.19
CA VAL A 36 -9.58 19.99 -1.64
C VAL A 36 -8.70 18.82 -1.19
N THR A 37 -9.28 17.82 -0.53
CA THR A 37 -8.54 16.63 -0.08
C THR A 37 -8.07 15.79 -1.27
N TYR A 38 -8.91 15.60 -2.28
CA TYR A 38 -8.58 14.90 -3.52
C TYR A 38 -7.47 15.63 -4.29
N LYS A 39 -7.53 16.96 -4.40
CA LYS A 39 -6.47 17.77 -5.03
C LYS A 39 -5.15 17.67 -4.28
N LYS A 40 -5.19 17.65 -2.94
CA LYS A 40 -4.00 17.43 -2.12
C LYS A 40 -3.42 16.01 -2.34
N LEU A 41 -4.28 15.00 -2.41
CA LEU A 41 -3.90 13.62 -2.73
C LEU A 41 -3.27 13.52 -4.13
N GLU A 42 -3.89 14.14 -5.13
CA GLU A 42 -3.40 14.19 -6.51
C GLU A 42 -2.02 14.86 -6.58
N ASN A 43 -1.85 16.01 -5.94
CA ASN A 43 -0.59 16.73 -5.94
C ASN A 43 0.54 15.99 -5.20
N HIS A 44 0.24 15.27 -4.12
CA HIS A 44 1.29 14.63 -3.31
C HIS A 44 1.55 13.16 -3.63
N ILE A 45 0.53 12.39 -4.01
CA ILE A 45 0.65 10.94 -4.24
C ILE A 45 0.76 10.62 -5.73
N LEU A 46 -0.04 11.28 -6.59
CA LEU A 46 0.00 11.00 -8.04
C LEU A 46 1.24 11.59 -8.73
N GLN A 47 1.84 12.63 -8.14
CA GLN A 47 3.11 13.21 -8.61
C GLN A 47 4.35 12.62 -7.93
N HIS A 48 4.20 11.69 -6.97
CA HIS A 48 5.35 11.11 -6.30
C HIS A 48 6.18 10.28 -7.29
N PRO A 49 7.51 10.49 -7.40
CA PRO A 49 8.35 9.84 -8.41
C PRO A 49 8.34 8.32 -8.32
N ALA A 50 8.14 7.76 -7.12
CA ALA A 50 8.01 6.31 -6.91
C ALA A 50 6.57 5.77 -7.02
N CYS A 51 5.57 6.59 -7.33
CA CYS A 51 4.17 6.16 -7.41
C CYS A 51 3.96 5.05 -8.46
N SER A 52 4.63 5.19 -9.61
CA SER A 52 4.63 4.17 -10.66
C SER A 52 5.25 2.86 -10.18
N LEU A 53 6.37 2.93 -9.45
CA LEU A 53 7.01 1.78 -8.81
C LEU A 53 6.05 1.08 -7.83
N PHE A 54 5.42 1.82 -6.90
CA PHE A 54 4.50 1.24 -5.92
C PHE A 54 3.28 0.57 -6.57
N LYS A 55 2.83 1.04 -7.73
CA LYS A 55 1.77 0.38 -8.50
C LYS A 55 2.25 -0.93 -9.11
N VAL A 56 3.45 -0.96 -9.70
CA VAL A 56 3.94 -2.18 -10.38
C VAL A 56 4.35 -3.27 -9.40
N VAL A 57 4.93 -2.94 -8.25
CA VAL A 57 5.42 -3.94 -7.27
C VAL A 57 4.29 -4.73 -6.60
N GLN A 58 3.05 -4.23 -6.66
CA GLN A 58 1.86 -4.98 -6.23
C GLN A 58 1.73 -6.32 -6.95
N ILE A 59 2.30 -6.45 -8.15
CA ILE A 59 2.25 -7.70 -8.90
C ILE A 59 2.93 -8.87 -8.18
N PHE A 60 3.87 -8.59 -7.26
CA PHE A 60 4.53 -9.62 -6.44
C PHE A 60 3.70 -10.09 -5.25
N ASP A 61 2.57 -9.45 -5.00
CA ASP A 61 1.56 -9.98 -4.10
C ASP A 61 0.55 -10.79 -4.93
N PRO A 62 0.53 -12.13 -4.81
CA PRO A 62 -0.39 -12.98 -5.56
C PRO A 62 -1.86 -12.56 -5.41
N ARG A 63 -2.25 -11.97 -4.28
CA ARG A 63 -3.63 -11.51 -4.05
C ARG A 63 -4.06 -10.41 -5.04
N PHE A 64 -3.12 -9.67 -5.63
CA PHE A 64 -3.43 -8.69 -6.67
C PHE A 64 -3.65 -9.33 -8.05
N LEU A 65 -3.15 -10.55 -8.30
CA LEU A 65 -3.37 -11.24 -9.57
C LEU A 65 -4.85 -11.59 -9.81
N THR A 66 -5.62 -11.79 -8.74
CA THR A 66 -7.06 -12.07 -8.81
C THR A 66 -7.89 -10.79 -8.99
N LEU A 67 -7.41 -9.68 -8.45
CA LEU A 67 -8.11 -8.39 -8.50
C LEU A 67 -7.91 -7.66 -9.83
N THR A 68 -6.79 -7.91 -10.51
CA THR A 68 -6.42 -7.19 -11.73
C THR A 68 -6.39 -8.12 -12.94
N ILE A 69 -7.36 -7.95 -13.86
CA ILE A 69 -7.42 -8.68 -15.14
C ILE A 69 -6.45 -8.06 -16.16
N THR A 70 -6.03 -6.82 -15.94
CA THR A 70 -5.27 -6.06 -16.91
C THR A 70 -3.76 -6.29 -16.80
N ASN A 71 -3.19 -6.60 -17.96
CA ASN A 71 -1.77 -6.54 -18.30
C ASN A 71 -0.83 -7.50 -17.56
N ARG A 72 -1.00 -8.81 -17.80
CA ARG A 72 -0.09 -9.87 -17.34
C ARG A 72 1.21 -9.99 -18.14
N ASN A 73 1.47 -9.06 -19.05
CA ASN A 73 2.68 -9.08 -19.86
C ASN A 73 3.87 -8.55 -19.02
N ILE A 74 4.91 -9.36 -18.87
CA ILE A 74 6.14 -9.01 -18.14
C ILE A 74 6.75 -7.68 -18.61
N TYR A 75 6.66 -7.37 -19.90
CA TYR A 75 7.20 -6.12 -20.47
C TYR A 75 6.44 -4.86 -20.05
N SER A 76 5.29 -4.99 -19.38
CA SER A 76 4.58 -3.85 -18.82
C SER A 76 5.11 -3.42 -17.47
N TYR A 77 6.04 -4.20 -16.91
CA TYR A 77 6.66 -3.97 -15.61
C TYR A 77 8.12 -3.52 -15.75
N GLN A 78 8.50 -2.90 -16.89
CA GLN A 78 9.84 -2.38 -17.18
C GLN A 78 10.37 -1.33 -16.17
N ILE A 79 9.51 -0.79 -15.31
CA ILE A 79 9.94 0.06 -14.18
C ILE A 79 10.81 -0.74 -13.20
N ILE A 80 10.59 -2.06 -13.09
CA ILE A 80 11.45 -2.97 -12.34
C ILE A 80 12.64 -3.32 -13.23
N ARG A 81 13.84 -2.97 -12.77
CA ARG A 81 15.08 -3.06 -13.56
C ARG A 81 15.31 -4.47 -14.10
N GLU A 82 15.05 -5.48 -13.29
CA GLU A 82 15.24 -6.90 -13.62
C GLU A 82 14.25 -7.41 -14.68
N LEU A 83 13.14 -6.69 -14.90
CA LEU A 83 12.09 -7.05 -15.87
C LEU A 83 12.23 -6.29 -17.20
N VAL A 84 13.22 -5.40 -17.35
CA VAL A 84 13.43 -4.64 -18.61
C VAL A 84 13.80 -5.57 -19.76
N ASN A 85 14.75 -6.48 -19.51
CA ASN A 85 15.25 -7.46 -20.47
C ASN A 85 15.27 -8.84 -19.80
N PRO A 86 14.08 -9.47 -19.61
CA PRO A 86 13.99 -10.71 -18.87
C PRO A 86 14.63 -11.87 -19.65
N SER A 87 15.29 -12.78 -18.94
CA SER A 87 15.80 -14.01 -19.54
C SER A 87 14.64 -14.94 -19.92
N THR A 88 14.91 -15.91 -20.80
CA THR A 88 13.93 -16.94 -21.17
C THR A 88 13.40 -17.70 -19.95
N CYS A 89 14.27 -18.04 -18.99
CA CYS A 89 13.88 -18.65 -17.73
C CYS A 89 12.93 -17.76 -16.92
N LEU A 90 13.20 -16.45 -16.84
CA LEU A 90 12.34 -15.52 -16.11
C LEU A 90 10.98 -15.34 -16.79
N ILE A 91 10.93 -15.33 -18.12
CA ILE A 91 9.66 -15.31 -18.87
C ILE A 91 8.85 -16.58 -18.60
N GLN A 92 9.50 -17.74 -18.51
CA GLN A 92 8.85 -19.00 -18.17
C GLN A 92 8.28 -18.97 -16.74
N GLU A 93 9.10 -18.62 -15.75
CA GLU A 93 8.64 -18.47 -14.36
C GLU A 93 7.50 -17.46 -14.23
N TRP A 94 7.59 -16.32 -14.94
CA TRP A 94 6.50 -15.34 -14.98
C TRP A 94 5.19 -15.93 -15.49
N SER A 95 5.24 -16.74 -16.57
CA SER A 95 4.04 -17.37 -17.13
C SER A 95 3.40 -18.39 -16.19
N ILE A 96 4.19 -19.06 -15.35
CA ILE A 96 3.69 -19.93 -14.28
C ILE A 96 3.04 -19.06 -13.18
N TYR A 97 3.74 -18.01 -12.75
CA TYR A 97 3.29 -17.13 -11.67
C TYR A 97 1.96 -16.44 -11.97
N ILE A 98 1.80 -15.84 -13.15
CA ILE A 98 0.56 -15.13 -13.51
C ILE A 98 -0.68 -16.05 -13.62
N ASN A 99 -0.45 -17.36 -13.73
CA ASN A 99 -1.48 -18.38 -13.83
C ASN A 99 -1.54 -19.27 -12.57
N ILE A 100 -0.86 -18.87 -11.50
CA ILE A 100 -0.83 -19.66 -10.27
C ILE A 100 -2.23 -19.75 -9.67
N ASN A 101 -2.62 -20.96 -9.26
CA ASN A 101 -3.88 -21.16 -8.57
C ASN A 101 -3.70 -20.83 -7.09
N LEU A 102 -4.21 -19.69 -6.64
CA LEU A 102 -4.05 -19.27 -5.24
C LEU A 102 -4.77 -20.19 -4.24
N ASN A 103 -5.80 -20.91 -4.69
CA ASN A 103 -6.52 -21.84 -3.82
C ASN A 103 -5.66 -23.07 -3.45
N THR A 104 -4.56 -23.32 -4.19
CA THR A 104 -3.65 -24.44 -3.90
C THR A 104 -2.47 -24.05 -3.03
N VAL A 105 -2.29 -22.76 -2.73
CA VAL A 105 -1.19 -22.26 -1.91
C VAL A 105 -1.77 -21.44 -0.76
N GLU A 106 -1.92 -22.06 0.40
CA GLU A 106 -2.23 -21.33 1.62
C GLU A 106 -0.98 -20.60 2.11
N PHE A 107 -1.10 -19.31 2.44
CA PHE A 107 -0.04 -18.50 3.03
C PHE A 107 -0.64 -17.39 3.89
N THR A 108 0.06 -17.04 4.95
CA THR A 108 -0.30 -15.96 5.89
C THR A 108 0.36 -14.64 5.51
N ASP A 109 1.61 -14.71 5.06
CA ASP A 109 2.38 -13.56 4.58
C ASP A 109 3.08 -13.84 3.23
N LEU A 110 3.66 -12.79 2.65
CA LEU A 110 4.30 -12.87 1.33
C LEU A 110 5.61 -13.67 1.35
N ASN A 111 6.36 -13.69 2.44
CA ASN A 111 7.58 -14.50 2.52
C ASN A 111 7.23 -15.98 2.48
N GLU A 112 6.23 -16.40 3.25
CA GLU A 112 5.76 -17.77 3.28
C GLU A 112 5.32 -18.23 1.89
N PHE A 113 4.59 -17.37 1.16
CA PHE A 113 4.21 -17.65 -0.22
C PHE A 113 5.44 -17.87 -1.12
N TRP A 114 6.36 -16.90 -1.15
CA TRP A 114 7.53 -16.93 -2.01
C TRP A 114 8.50 -18.08 -1.66
N ASP A 115 8.54 -18.51 -0.41
CA ASP A 115 9.28 -19.69 0.03
C ASP A 115 8.66 -20.99 -0.51
N LYS A 116 7.32 -21.14 -0.44
CA LYS A 116 6.61 -22.33 -0.94
C LYS A 116 6.76 -22.52 -2.44
N VAL A 117 6.79 -21.44 -3.22
CA VAL A 117 6.92 -21.48 -4.68
C VAL A 117 8.37 -21.39 -5.17
N SER A 118 9.35 -21.33 -4.25
CA SER A 118 10.75 -21.03 -4.56
C SER A 118 11.43 -21.99 -5.53
N LEU A 119 11.05 -23.27 -5.50
CA LEU A 119 11.60 -24.29 -6.40
C LEU A 119 11.14 -24.09 -7.85
N GLN A 120 9.94 -23.54 -8.05
CA GLN A 120 9.35 -23.32 -9.37
C GLN A 120 9.62 -21.89 -9.89
N LEU A 121 9.74 -20.93 -8.97
CA LEU A 121 9.85 -19.49 -9.24
C LEU A 121 11.13 -18.91 -8.63
N SER A 122 12.26 -19.53 -8.91
CA SER A 122 13.54 -19.24 -8.26
C SER A 122 14.13 -17.88 -8.62
N PHE A 123 14.04 -17.47 -9.88
CA PHE A 123 14.50 -16.16 -10.36
C PHE A 123 13.51 -15.07 -9.95
N LEU A 124 12.21 -15.35 -10.10
CA LEU A 124 11.15 -14.40 -9.77
C LEU A 124 11.10 -14.14 -8.27
N LYS A 125 11.30 -15.15 -7.41
CA LYS A 125 11.43 -14.98 -5.96
C LYS A 125 12.53 -13.99 -5.61
N LYS A 126 13.73 -14.15 -6.20
CA LYS A 126 14.87 -13.25 -5.91
C LYS A 126 14.53 -11.80 -6.20
N ILE A 127 13.80 -11.56 -7.28
CA ILE A 127 13.33 -10.22 -7.63
C ILE A 127 12.24 -9.79 -6.65
N ALA A 128 11.21 -10.60 -6.42
CA ALA A 128 10.09 -10.29 -5.56
C ALA A 128 10.53 -9.93 -4.13
N CYS A 129 11.46 -10.68 -3.54
CA CYS A 129 11.99 -10.42 -2.20
C CYS A 129 12.61 -9.02 -2.04
N ASN A 130 13.08 -8.39 -3.12
CA ASN A 130 13.58 -7.01 -3.08
C ASN A 130 12.45 -5.97 -2.96
N TYR A 131 11.22 -6.34 -3.35
CA TYR A 131 10.10 -5.41 -3.52
C TYR A 131 8.93 -5.66 -2.58
N ILE A 132 8.72 -6.88 -2.05
CA ILE A 132 7.59 -7.22 -1.18
C ILE A 132 7.53 -6.40 0.12
N TRP A 133 8.66 -5.82 0.54
CA TRP A 133 8.76 -5.00 1.75
C TRP A 133 8.44 -3.53 1.51
N LEU A 134 8.26 -3.11 0.26
CA LEU A 134 7.90 -1.73 -0.04
C LEU A 134 6.48 -1.46 0.46
N PRO A 135 6.26 -0.44 1.30
CA PRO A 135 4.92 -0.14 1.80
C PRO A 135 4.06 0.36 0.63
N ILE A 136 3.14 -0.49 0.19
CA ILE A 136 2.25 -0.24 -0.95
C ILE A 136 1.17 0.81 -0.61
N SER A 137 0.84 1.00 0.67
CA SER A 137 -0.20 1.96 1.09
C SER A 137 0.35 3.11 1.92
N SER A 138 -0.17 4.30 1.64
CA SER A 138 0.01 5.49 2.48
C SER A 138 -0.44 5.24 3.91
N TYR A 139 -1.33 4.28 4.18
CA TYR A 139 -1.79 3.94 5.52
C TYR A 139 -0.67 3.38 6.42
N VAL A 140 0.22 2.52 5.90
CA VAL A 140 1.37 2.01 6.67
C VAL A 140 2.36 3.15 6.96
N VAL A 141 2.54 4.03 5.98
CA VAL A 141 3.37 5.24 6.10
C VAL A 141 2.73 6.28 7.03
N GLU A 142 1.41 6.45 7.02
CA GLU A 142 0.67 7.34 7.93
C GLU A 142 0.61 6.78 9.35
N ARG A 143 0.60 5.45 9.50
CA ARG A 143 0.70 4.79 10.80
C ARG A 143 2.10 4.96 11.38
N SER A 144 3.15 4.89 10.56
CA SER A 144 4.51 5.22 11.00
C SER A 144 4.66 6.73 11.28
N PHE A 145 4.04 7.61 10.50
CA PHE A 145 3.97 9.05 10.84
C PHE A 145 3.14 9.34 12.09
N SER A 146 2.07 8.59 12.37
CA SER A 146 1.30 8.72 13.62
C SER A 146 2.08 8.21 14.83
N ALA A 147 2.83 7.11 14.67
CA ALA A 147 3.76 6.64 15.69
C ALA A 147 4.90 7.65 15.91
N TYR A 148 5.36 8.30 14.84
CA TYR A 148 6.34 9.39 14.88
C TYR A 148 5.80 10.64 15.58
N ASN A 149 4.55 11.02 15.33
CA ASN A 149 3.92 12.15 16.01
C ASN A 149 3.75 11.90 17.52
N LYS A 150 3.58 10.64 17.96
CA LYS A 150 3.67 10.29 19.40
C LYS A 150 5.07 10.41 20.00
N ILE A 151 6.11 10.35 19.18
CA ILE A 151 7.50 10.58 19.61
C ILE A 151 7.80 12.09 19.67
N LEU A 152 7.17 12.86 18.80
CA LEU A 152 7.23 14.33 18.75
C LEU A 152 6.27 15.04 19.71
N ASP A 153 5.58 14.29 20.59
CA ASP A 153 4.72 14.87 21.62
C ASP A 153 5.53 15.84 22.49
N ASP A 154 4.90 16.92 22.95
CA ASP A 154 5.55 18.11 23.53
C ASP A 154 6.48 17.81 24.72
N ASP A 155 6.38 16.63 25.31
CA ASP A 155 7.22 16.15 26.42
C ASP A 155 8.68 15.79 26.02
N LYS A 156 9.05 15.76 24.72
CA LYS A 156 10.37 15.30 24.25
C LYS A 156 11.12 16.26 23.31
N GLN A 157 11.04 17.57 23.56
CA GLN A 157 11.68 18.63 22.75
C GLN A 157 13.23 18.61 22.69
N ASN A 158 13.92 17.70 23.39
CA ASN A 158 15.39 17.70 23.49
C ASN A 158 16.11 16.77 22.49
N LEU A 159 15.39 16.09 21.59
CA LEU A 159 16.02 15.20 20.62
C LEU A 159 16.42 15.97 19.35
N SER A 160 17.68 15.82 18.95
CA SER A 160 18.15 16.36 17.67
C SER A 160 17.47 15.66 16.48
N LYS A 161 17.46 16.33 15.33
CA LYS A 161 16.85 15.81 14.10
C LYS A 161 17.49 14.49 13.64
N GLU A 162 18.80 14.32 13.84
CA GLU A 162 19.49 13.04 13.64
C GLU A 162 18.98 11.95 14.59
N SER A 163 18.89 12.22 15.89
CA SER A 163 18.41 11.25 16.88
C SER A 163 16.96 10.83 16.61
N LEU A 164 16.10 11.75 16.18
CA LEU A 164 14.73 11.46 15.75
C LEU A 164 14.70 10.54 14.53
N LYS A 165 15.55 10.77 13.52
CA LYS A 165 15.66 9.88 12.35
C LYS A 165 16.07 8.46 12.74
N PHE A 166 17.10 8.31 13.59
CA PHE A 166 17.55 7.00 14.05
C PHE A 166 16.50 6.28 14.89
N LEU A 167 15.81 6.99 15.80
CA LEU A 167 14.75 6.41 16.60
C LEU A 167 13.57 5.95 15.75
N THR A 168 13.23 6.71 14.70
CA THR A 168 12.18 6.36 13.74
C THR A 168 12.55 5.11 12.94
N MET A 169 13.81 5.02 12.50
CA MET A 169 14.35 3.84 11.81
C MET A 169 14.26 2.59 12.71
N MET A 170 14.63 2.72 13.99
CA MET A 170 14.56 1.60 14.95
C MET A 170 13.12 1.16 15.23
N TYR A 171 12.18 2.10 15.42
CA TYR A 171 10.77 1.76 15.63
C TYR A 171 10.14 1.08 14.42
N PHE A 172 10.45 1.56 13.21
CA PHE A 172 9.94 0.98 11.98
C PHE A 172 10.43 -0.46 11.79
N ASN A 173 11.70 -0.72 12.10
CA ASN A 173 12.27 -2.07 11.98
C ASN A 173 11.79 -3.03 13.08
N ASN A 174 11.55 -2.54 14.29
CA ASN A 174 11.10 -3.36 15.43
C ASN A 174 9.61 -3.78 15.32
N GLN A 175 8.79 -3.05 14.57
CA GLN A 175 7.38 -3.41 14.29
C GLN A 175 7.24 -4.43 13.16
N ASN A 176 8.26 -4.57 12.30
CA ASN A 176 8.27 -5.47 11.13
C ASN A 176 9.06 -6.78 11.39
N SER A 177 9.51 -7.02 12.62
CA SER A 177 10.30 -8.18 13.03
C SER A 177 9.53 -9.18 13.90
N GLY A 178 8.19 -9.17 13.81
CA GLY A 178 7.30 -10.14 14.45
C GLY A 178 6.42 -10.85 13.44
#